data_AF-A0A8X6FE45-F1
#
_entry.id   AF-A0A8X6FE45-F1
#
_cell.length_a   1.000
_cell.length_b   1.000
_cell.length_c   1.000
_cell.angle_alpha   90.00
_cell.angle_beta   90.00
_cell.angle_gamma   90.00
#
_symmetry.space_group_name_H-M   'P 1'
#
loop_
_entity.id
_entity.type
_entity.pdbx_description
1 polymer ?
#
loop_
_entity_poly.entity_id
_entity_poly.type
_entity_poly.pdbx_seq_one_letter_code
_entity_poly.pdbx_strand_id
1 'polypeptide(L)'
;EDSQQKWSSGWFVSYENWAKDEEEFADGACALRDHEGTWTTMSCKKKNPFVCEYSTAEPPVLKPSVENSFCPEPADWRDLGGDFCYYFGTKASVTWHTANFMCMRRGKIS
;
A
#
# COMPACT_ATOMS: atom_id res chain seq x y z
N GLU A 1 -12.45 6.00 -10.35
CA GLU A 1 -11.33 6.01 -9.40
C GLU A 1 -11.37 4.67 -8.69
N ASP A 2 -10.26 3.94 -8.62
CA ASP A 2 -10.24 2.65 -7.93
C ASP A 2 -10.45 2.89 -6.43
N SER A 3 -11.48 2.28 -5.85
CA SER A 3 -11.86 2.45 -4.46
C SER A 3 -10.79 1.83 -3.55
N GLN A 4 -9.85 2.66 -3.08
CA GLN A 4 -8.76 2.23 -2.21
C GLN A 4 -9.25 2.04 -0.77
N GLN A 5 -9.00 0.86 -0.20
CA GLN A 5 -9.24 0.58 1.21
C GLN A 5 -8.30 1.39 2.11
N LYS A 6 -8.80 1.80 3.28
CA LYS A 6 -8.03 2.59 4.25
C LYS A 6 -8.47 2.31 5.67
N TRP A 7 -7.52 2.37 6.60
CA TRP A 7 -7.82 2.38 8.03
C TRP A 7 -8.36 3.74 8.47
N SER A 8 -9.30 3.74 9.43
CA SER A 8 -9.82 4.97 10.04
C SER A 8 -8.75 5.73 10.84
N SER A 9 -7.72 5.03 11.30
CA SER A 9 -6.56 5.59 12.00
C SER A 9 -5.55 6.28 11.07
N GLY A 10 -5.69 6.15 9.75
CA GLY A 10 -4.78 6.73 8.76
C GLY A 10 -3.51 5.92 8.48
N TRP A 11 -3.31 4.80 9.17
CA TRP A 11 -2.20 3.88 8.88
C TRP A 11 -2.37 3.22 7.51
N PHE A 12 -1.24 2.89 6.86
CA PHE A 12 -1.27 2.12 5.61
C PHE A 12 -1.80 0.70 5.86
N VAL A 13 -2.51 0.17 4.88
CA VAL A 13 -2.96 -1.22 4.91
C VAL A 13 -1.75 -2.12 4.62
N SER A 14 -1.24 -2.79 5.64
CA SER A 14 -0.13 -3.77 5.52
C SER A 14 -0.55 -5.20 5.87
N TYR A 15 -1.78 -5.37 6.35
CA TYR A 15 -2.35 -6.65 6.75
C TYR A 15 -3.81 -6.68 6.33
N GLU A 16 -4.22 -7.81 5.77
CA GLU A 16 -5.58 -8.07 5.30
C GLU A 16 -6.02 -9.46 5.73
N ASN A 17 -7.29 -9.60 6.12
CA ASN A 17 -7.90 -10.89 6.50
C ASN A 17 -9.32 -11.03 5.95
N TRP A 18 -9.51 -10.66 4.69
CA TRP A 18 -10.80 -10.75 3.99
C TRP A 18 -11.30 -12.19 3.88
N ALA A 19 -12.62 -12.38 4.04
CA ALA A 19 -13.27 -13.65 3.76
C ALA A 19 -13.11 -14.01 2.27
N LYS A 20 -13.02 -15.31 1.97
CA LYS A 20 -12.64 -15.83 0.63
C LYS A 20 -13.61 -15.43 -0.50
N ASP A 21 -14.86 -15.13 -0.16
CA ASP A 21 -15.94 -14.90 -1.12
C ASP A 21 -16.34 -13.41 -1.21
N GLU A 22 -15.51 -12.50 -0.69
CA GLU A 22 -15.78 -11.06 -0.73
C GLU A 22 -15.30 -10.46 -2.06
N GLU A 23 -16.18 -10.46 -3.06
CA GLU A 23 -15.79 -10.24 -4.46
C GLU A 23 -15.71 -8.76 -4.88
N GLU A 24 -16.39 -7.82 -4.21
CA GLU A 24 -16.33 -6.39 -4.58
C GLU A 24 -16.51 -5.43 -3.39
N PHE A 25 -15.61 -4.45 -3.27
CA PHE A 25 -15.74 -3.33 -2.33
C PHE A 25 -16.75 -2.33 -2.87
N ALA A 26 -17.97 -2.35 -2.34
CA ALA A 26 -18.96 -1.34 -2.69
C ALA A 26 -18.53 0.05 -2.19
N ASP A 27 -18.77 1.09 -3.00
CA ASP A 27 -18.53 2.47 -2.58
C ASP A 27 -19.34 2.81 -1.31
N GLY A 28 -18.65 3.35 -0.30
CA GLY A 28 -19.24 3.65 1.00
C GLY A 28 -19.45 2.42 1.90
N ALA A 29 -18.79 1.30 1.60
CA ALA A 29 -18.71 0.16 2.50
C ALA A 29 -17.65 0.39 3.60
N CYS A 30 -17.91 -0.21 4.77
CA CYS A 30 -17.02 -0.33 5.91
C CYS A 30 -16.68 -1.80 6.12
N ALA A 31 -15.46 -2.08 6.60
CA ALA A 31 -15.06 -3.41 7.02
C ALA A 31 -15.78 -3.81 8.32
N LEU A 32 -16.25 -5.05 8.38
CA LEU A 32 -16.77 -5.67 9.59
C LEU A 32 -15.93 -6.92 9.89
N ARG A 33 -15.45 -7.02 11.13
CA ARG A 33 -14.79 -8.25 11.62
C ARG A 33 -15.85 -9.20 12.18
N ASP A 34 -15.86 -10.44 11.70
CA ASP A 34 -16.73 -11.50 12.21
C ASP A 34 -16.18 -12.18 13.48
N HIS A 35 -16.83 -13.27 13.90
CA HIS A 35 -16.46 -14.02 15.10
C HIS A 35 -15.22 -14.88 14.90
N GLU A 36 -14.98 -15.32 13.67
CA GLU A 36 -13.85 -16.09 13.18
C GLU A 36 -12.60 -15.21 13.00
N GLY A 37 -12.78 -13.89 13.02
CA GLY A 37 -11.75 -12.87 12.86
C GLY A 37 -11.49 -12.45 11.43
N THR A 38 -12.26 -12.95 10.47
CA THR A 38 -12.18 -12.54 9.06
C THR A 38 -13.03 -11.29 8.82
N TRP A 39 -12.79 -10.63 7.69
CA TRP A 39 -13.41 -9.34 7.35
C TRP A 39 -14.37 -9.50 6.19
N THR A 40 -15.53 -8.86 6.31
CA THR A 40 -16.52 -8.71 5.25
C THR A 40 -16.87 -7.24 5.07
N THR A 41 -17.57 -6.91 4.00
CA THR A 41 -18.01 -5.54 3.69
C THR A 41 -19.45 -5.31 4.13
N MET A 42 -19.74 -4.10 4.62
CA MET A 42 -21.11 -3.70 4.94
C MET A 42 -21.33 -2.20 4.74
N SER A 43 -22.59 -1.76 4.60
CA SER A 43 -22.89 -0.34 4.60
C SER A 43 -22.45 0.33 5.92
N CYS A 44 -21.62 1.39 5.83
CA CYS A 44 -21.22 2.19 6.98
C CYS A 44 -22.40 2.85 7.73
N LYS A 45 -23.59 2.93 7.11
CA LYS A 45 -24.79 3.51 7.71
C LYS A 45 -25.44 2.58 8.74
N LYS A 46 -25.08 1.30 8.75
CA LYS A 46 -25.64 0.32 9.70
C LYS A 46 -25.01 0.51 11.07
N LYS A 47 -25.85 0.58 12.12
CA LYS A 47 -25.39 0.65 13.51
C LYS A 47 -24.95 -0.73 13.97
N ASN A 48 -23.68 -0.86 14.36
CA ASN A 48 -23.12 -2.08 14.94
C ASN A 48 -22.23 -1.71 16.14
N PRO A 49 -21.96 -2.66 17.05
CA PRO A 49 -20.88 -2.50 18.03
C PRO A 49 -19.54 -2.23 17.33
N PHE A 50 -18.68 -1.46 17.97
CA PHE A 50 -17.37 -1.09 17.45
C PHE A 50 -16.29 -1.19 18.53
N VAL A 51 -15.04 -1.24 18.09
CA VAL A 51 -13.86 -1.26 18.96
C VAL A 51 -13.09 0.03 18.73
N CYS A 52 -12.62 0.64 19.82
CA CYS A 52 -11.73 1.80 19.74
C CYS A 52 -10.27 1.35 19.77
N GLU A 53 -9.45 1.99 18.97
CA GLU A 53 -7.99 1.88 19.01
C GLU A 53 -7.40 3.17 19.59
N TYR A 54 -6.37 3.04 20.42
CA TYR A 54 -5.56 4.17 20.88
C TYR A 54 -4.09 3.84 20.72
N SER A 55 -3.34 4.75 20.10
CA SER A 55 -1.91 4.65 19.90
C SER A 55 -1.25 6.01 20.10
N THR A 56 -0.05 6.01 20.68
CA THR A 56 0.80 7.21 20.75
C THR A 56 1.68 7.37 19.49
N ALA A 57 1.68 6.37 18.61
CA ALA A 57 2.40 6.44 17.35
C ALA A 57 1.56 7.16 16.29
N GLU A 58 2.22 8.01 15.50
CA GLU A 58 1.57 8.74 14.43
C GLU A 58 1.58 7.92 13.13
N PRO A 59 0.50 7.97 12.33
CA PRO A 59 0.49 7.35 11.01
C PRO A 59 1.62 7.89 10.14
N PRO A 60 2.27 7.05 9.32
CA PRO A 60 3.32 7.50 8.42
C PRO A 60 2.74 8.50 7.42
N VAL A 61 3.37 9.68 7.34
CA VAL A 61 3.08 10.67 6.30
C VAL A 61 3.85 10.32 5.04
N LEU A 62 3.19 10.41 3.88
CA LEU A 62 3.89 10.40 2.61
C LEU A 62 4.78 11.64 2.56
N LYS A 63 6.10 11.43 2.50
CA LYS A 63 7.04 12.55 2.36
C LYS A 63 6.69 13.30 1.07
N PRO A 64 6.63 14.65 1.11
CA PRO A 64 6.45 15.44 -0.10
C PRO A 64 7.61 15.19 -1.07
N SER A 65 7.35 15.37 -2.36
CA SER A 65 8.42 15.29 -3.35
C SER A 65 9.48 16.35 -3.08
N VAL A 66 10.73 15.93 -2.96
CA VAL A 66 11.86 16.86 -2.77
C VAL A 66 12.16 17.53 -4.09
N GLU A 67 12.04 18.86 -4.15
CA GLU A 67 12.50 19.62 -5.32
C GLU A 67 14.01 19.40 -5.53
N ASN A 68 14.41 19.12 -6.78
CA ASN A 68 15.79 18.86 -7.19
C ASN A 68 16.38 17.51 -6.72
N SER A 69 15.56 16.46 -6.59
CA SER A 69 16.13 15.11 -6.52
C SER A 69 16.69 14.72 -7.90
N PHE A 70 17.95 14.29 -7.94
CA PHE A 70 18.63 13.91 -9.17
C PHE A 70 19.03 12.45 -9.11
N CYS A 71 18.45 11.64 -10.00
CA CYS A 71 18.85 10.25 -10.10
C CYS A 71 20.15 10.08 -10.88
N PRO A 72 21.06 9.21 -10.41
CA PRO A 72 22.32 8.98 -11.08
C PRO A 72 22.10 8.37 -12.47
N GLU A 73 22.95 8.75 -13.42
CA GLU A 73 22.95 8.14 -14.74
C GLU A 73 23.20 6.62 -14.68
N PRO A 74 22.57 5.83 -15.58
CA PRO A 74 21.75 6.24 -16.73
C PRO A 74 20.27 6.52 -16.42
N ALA A 75 19.62 7.31 -17.29
CA ALA A 75 18.25 7.88 -17.23
C ALA A 75 17.06 6.90 -17.11
N ASP A 76 17.32 5.62 -16.85
CA ASP A 76 16.28 4.62 -16.61
C ASP A 76 15.72 4.69 -15.18
N TRP A 77 16.44 5.36 -14.27
CA TRP A 77 15.94 5.64 -12.93
C TRP A 77 14.95 6.80 -12.95
N ARG A 78 13.90 6.67 -12.15
CA ARG A 78 12.82 7.64 -11.99
C ARG A 78 12.93 8.26 -10.61
N ASP A 79 12.88 9.57 -10.60
CA ASP A 79 12.66 10.35 -9.40
C ASP A 79 11.15 10.41 -9.15
N LEU A 80 10.73 9.90 -7.99
CA LEU A 80 9.34 9.93 -7.52
C LEU A 80 9.16 10.85 -6.32
N GLY A 81 10.16 11.71 -6.06
CA GLY A 81 10.23 12.54 -4.89
C GLY A 81 10.80 11.80 -3.69
N GLY A 82 11.70 12.46 -2.96
CA GLY A 82 12.32 11.95 -1.75
C GLY A 82 13.80 11.64 -1.92
N ASP A 83 14.32 10.77 -1.06
CA ASP A 83 15.76 10.50 -0.94
C ASP A 83 16.27 9.38 -1.86
N PHE A 84 15.37 8.76 -2.64
CA PHE A 84 15.65 7.52 -3.39
C PHE A 84 15.24 7.60 -4.86
N CYS A 85 15.92 6.81 -5.67
CA CYS A 85 15.62 6.60 -7.08
C CYS A 85 15.03 5.23 -7.33
N TYR A 86 14.05 5.17 -8.22
CA TYR A 86 13.28 3.95 -8.49
C TYR A 86 13.50 3.49 -9.92
N TYR A 87 13.57 2.17 -10.14
CA TYR A 87 13.65 1.59 -11.47
C TYR A 87 12.49 0.61 -11.68
N PHE A 88 11.81 0.74 -12.82
CA PHE A 88 10.68 -0.10 -13.21
C PHE A 88 11.05 -0.97 -14.42
N GLY A 89 11.19 -2.28 -14.20
CA GLY A 89 11.48 -3.25 -15.25
C GLY A 89 10.23 -3.65 -16.02
N THR A 90 9.75 -2.80 -16.93
CA THR A 90 8.47 -3.03 -17.66
C THR A 90 8.60 -3.86 -18.94
N LYS A 91 9.82 -4.15 -19.40
CA LYS A 91 10.08 -4.78 -20.71
C LYS A 91 9.92 -6.30 -20.73
N ALA A 92 9.87 -6.95 -19.56
CA ALA A 92 9.77 -8.41 -19.47
C ALA A 92 8.90 -8.82 -18.28
N SER A 93 8.05 -9.82 -18.48
CA SER A 93 7.33 -10.49 -17.39
C SER A 93 8.17 -11.68 -16.93
N VAL A 94 8.65 -11.62 -15.69
CA VAL A 94 9.49 -12.65 -15.05
C VAL A 94 8.94 -12.98 -13.67
N THR A 95 9.37 -14.09 -13.07
CA THR A 95 8.97 -14.45 -11.70
C THR A 95 9.42 -13.39 -10.70
N TRP A 96 8.73 -13.30 -9.55
CA TRP A 96 9.11 -12.39 -8.47
C TRP A 96 10.58 -12.54 -8.05
N HIS A 97 11.05 -13.79 -7.92
CA HIS A 97 12.42 -14.07 -7.51
C HIS A 97 13.44 -13.57 -8.55
N THR A 98 13.15 -13.80 -9.84
CA THR A 98 13.98 -13.29 -10.95
C THR A 98 14.00 -11.77 -10.98
N ALA A 99 12.84 -11.11 -10.82
CA ALA A 99 12.74 -9.65 -10.78
C ALA A 99 13.55 -9.08 -9.61
N ASN A 100 13.41 -9.65 -8.42
CA ASN A 100 14.15 -9.24 -7.22
C ASN A 100 15.67 -9.35 -7.44
N PHE A 101 16.14 -10.47 -8.00
CA PHE A 101 17.57 -10.64 -8.32
C PHE A 101 18.08 -9.61 -9.33
N MET A 102 17.30 -9.32 -10.38
CA MET A 102 17.65 -8.30 -11.37
C MET A 102 17.72 -6.90 -10.75
N CYS A 103 16.77 -6.54 -9.89
CA CYS A 103 16.77 -5.27 -9.17
C CYS A 103 17.97 -5.14 -8.23
N MET A 104 18.28 -6.19 -7.44
CA MET A 104 19.44 -6.19 -6.54
C MET A 104 20.77 -6.03 -7.29
N ARG A 105 20.91 -6.66 -8.46
CA ARG A 105 22.13 -6.54 -9.28
C ARG A 105 22.29 -5.15 -9.89
N ARG A 106 21.19 -4.43 -10.11
CA ARG A 106 21.18 -3.10 -10.73
C ARG A 106 21.27 -1.97 -9.70
N GLY A 107 20.73 -2.17 -8.50
CA GLY A 107 20.85 -1.23 -7.39
C GLY A 107 22.31 -0.99 -7.02
N LYS A 108 22.65 0.26 -6.69
CA LYS A 108 23.94 0.63 -6.10
C LYS A 108 23.68 1.05 -4.66
N ILE A 109 24.46 0.54 -3.73
CA ILE A 109 24.56 1.12 -2.38
C ILE A 109 25.48 2.33 -2.53
N SER A 110 24.96 3.54 -2.32
CA SER A 110 25.76 4.76 -2.19
C SER A 110 26.32 4.87 -0.79
#